data_AF-A0AB34PAY8-F1
#
_entry.id   AF-A0AB34PAY8-F1
#
_cell.length_a   1.000
_cell.length_b   1.000
_cell.length_c   1.000
_cell.angle_alpha   90.00
_cell.angle_beta   90.00
_cell.angle_gamma   90.00
#
_symmetry.space_group_name_H-M   'P 1'
#
loop_
_entity.id
_entity.type
_entity.pdbx_description
1 polymer ?
#
loop_
_entity_poly.entity_id
_entity_poly.type
_entity_poly.pdbx_seq_one_letter_code
_entity_poly.pdbx_strand_id
1 'polypeptide(L)'
;MSTSKHFRVCTGITLSFEIMQGYVLAMLHSDAQPDLPPVLIACEATGFDNVLPGGDAQSVVLGRLHVCMRVDPAIEVLTWLRKQAHRADARR
;
A
#
# COMPACT_ATOMS: atom_id res chain seq x y z
N MET A 1 0.01 -20.41 10.55
CA MET A 1 -1.29 -19.79 10.85
C MET A 1 -1.19 -18.32 10.49
N SER A 2 -2.13 -17.81 9.70
CA SER A 2 -2.20 -16.39 9.33
C SER A 2 -3.17 -15.70 10.27
N THR A 3 -2.76 -14.59 10.90
CA THR A 3 -3.66 -13.78 11.73
C THR A 3 -4.09 -12.58 10.90
N SER A 4 -5.40 -12.45 10.66
CA SER A 4 -5.96 -11.31 9.96
C SER A 4 -6.69 -10.36 10.90
N LYS A 5 -6.64 -9.06 10.62
CA LYS A 5 -7.38 -8.03 11.36
C LYS A 5 -7.83 -6.90 10.43
N HIS A 6 -9.06 -6.44 10.60
CA HIS A 6 -9.66 -5.39 9.78
C HIS A 6 -9.96 -4.15 10.60
N PHE A 7 -9.84 -2.98 9.96
CA PHE A 7 -10.12 -1.66 10.51
C PHE A 7 -10.87 -0.85 9.47
N ARG A 8 -11.99 -0.23 9.84
CA ARG A 8 -12.63 0.78 8.99
C ARG A 8 -11.90 2.10 9.21
N VAL A 9 -11.30 2.65 8.16
CA VAL A 9 -10.49 3.89 8.24
C VAL A 9 -11.35 5.11 7.95
N CYS A 10 -12.23 5.02 6.95
CA CYS A 10 -13.28 6.02 6.68
C CYS A 10 -14.46 5.36 5.95
N THR A 11 -15.47 6.15 5.59
CA THR A 11 -16.60 5.63 4.81
C THR A 11 -16.10 5.07 3.49
N GLY A 12 -16.39 3.79 3.30
CA GLY A 12 -16.06 3.06 2.10
C GLY A 12 -14.64 2.53 1.98
N ILE A 13 -13.80 2.76 2.99
CA ILE A 13 -12.42 2.28 3.00
C ILE A 13 -12.17 1.37 4.21
N THR A 14 -11.71 0.14 3.93
CA THR A 14 -11.30 -0.83 4.95
C THR A 14 -9.82 -1.13 4.82
N LEU A 15 -9.08 -1.04 5.92
CA LEU A 15 -7.71 -1.49 6.05
C LEU A 15 -7.69 -2.89 6.65
N SER A 16 -7.03 -3.84 6.01
CA SER A 16 -6.84 -5.19 6.52
C SER A 16 -5.37 -5.51 6.68
N PHE A 17 -5.00 -6.12 7.79
CA PHE A 17 -3.68 -6.68 8.01
C PHE A 17 -3.75 -8.20 7.90
N GLU A 18 -2.78 -8.78 7.21
CA GLU A 18 -2.49 -10.20 7.23
C GLU A 18 -1.07 -10.40 7.75
N ILE A 19 -0.95 -11.10 8.88
CA ILE A 19 0.33 -11.42 9.51
C ILE A 19 0.64 -12.88 9.21
N MET A 20 1.71 -13.08 8.45
CA MET A 20 2.26 -14.39 8.10
C MET A 20 3.68 -14.51 8.69
N GLN A 21 4.26 -15.70 8.62
CA GLN A 21 5.57 -15.96 9.22
C GLN A 21 6.66 -15.11 8.54
N GLY A 22 7.09 -14.04 9.21
CA GLY A 22 8.11 -13.11 8.72
C GLY A 22 7.59 -11.98 7.82
N TYR A 23 6.27 -11.82 7.69
CA TYR A 23 5.67 -10.91 6.73
C TYR A 23 4.40 -10.25 7.27
N VAL A 24 4.27 -8.95 7.05
CA VAL A 24 3.03 -8.21 7.31
C VAL A 24 2.56 -7.58 6.01
N LEU A 25 1.32 -7.88 5.64
CA LEU A 25 0.61 -7.28 4.51
C LEU A 25 -0.51 -6.39 5.02
N ALA A 26 -0.45 -5.11 4.71
CA ALA A 26 -1.53 -4.16 4.98
C ALA A 26 -2.24 -3.82 3.67
N MET A 27 -3.54 -4.03 3.54
CA MET A 27 -4.30 -3.80 2.31
C MET A 27 -5.41 -2.78 2.58
N LEU A 28 -5.46 -1.71 1.79
CA LEU A 28 -6.63 -0.83 1.72
C LEU A 28 -7.58 -1.33 0.64
N HIS A 29 -8.83 -1.52 1.03
CA HIS A 29 -9.95 -1.91 0.17
C HIS A 29 -10.90 -0.72 0.09
N SER A 30 -11.22 -0.29 -1.13
CA SER A 30 -12.28 0.67 -1.39
C SER A 30 -13.53 -0.06 -1.87
N ASP A 31 -14.68 0.20 -1.23
CA ASP A 31 -16.00 -0.24 -1.68
C ASP A 31 -16.67 0.77 -2.63
N ALA A 32 -15.97 1.86 -2.97
CA ALA A 32 -16.55 3.01 -3.66
C ALA A 32 -17.08 2.71 -5.07
N GLN A 33 -16.81 1.53 -5.64
CA GLN A 33 -17.31 1.14 -6.96
C GLN A 33 -17.70 -0.35 -6.98
N PRO A 34 -19.00 -0.68 -6.83
CA PRO A 34 -19.47 -2.07 -6.82
C PRO A 34 -19.25 -2.81 -8.14
N ASP A 35 -19.13 -2.07 -9.26
CA ASP A 35 -18.97 -2.63 -10.61
C ASP A 35 -17.50 -2.76 -11.06
N LEU A 36 -16.54 -2.41 -10.20
CA LEU A 36 -15.12 -2.49 -10.51
C LEU A 36 -14.37 -3.28 -9.44
N PRO A 37 -13.30 -4.00 -9.82
CA PRO A 37 -12.43 -4.65 -8.83
C PRO A 37 -11.91 -3.60 -7.84
N PRO A 38 -11.93 -3.88 -6.54
CA PRO A 38 -11.45 -2.93 -5.53
C PRO A 38 -10.00 -2.55 -5.83
N VAL A 39 -9.69 -1.25 -5.78
CA VAL A 39 -8.30 -0.79 -5.82
C VAL A 39 -7.66 -1.25 -4.52
N LEU A 40 -6.72 -2.19 -4.63
CA LEU A 40 -6.02 -2.74 -3.49
C LEU A 40 -4.65 -2.10 -3.39
N ILE A 41 -4.45 -1.31 -2.33
CA ILE A 41 -3.14 -0.76 -1.99
C ILE A 41 -2.59 -1.63 -0.89
N ALA A 42 -1.66 -2.51 -1.24
CA ALA A 42 -0.94 -3.37 -0.33
C ALA A 42 0.37 -2.69 0.09
N CYS A 43 0.71 -2.70 1.38
CA CYS A 43 2.07 -2.49 1.84
C CYS A 43 2.59 -3.78 2.43
N GLU A 44 3.82 -4.12 2.10
CA GLU A 44 4.48 -5.30 2.61
C GLU A 44 5.78 -4.98 3.35
N ALA A 45 5.99 -5.68 4.45
CA ALA A 45 7.21 -5.62 5.23
C ALA A 45 7.71 -7.06 5.45
N THR A 46 8.90 -7.38 4.93
CA THR A 46 9.62 -8.61 5.28
C THR A 46 10.40 -8.34 6.58
N GLY A 47 9.89 -8.84 7.70
CA GLY A 47 10.40 -8.55 9.04
C GLY A 47 9.87 -7.25 9.66
N PHE A 48 9.84 -7.18 10.99
CA PHE A 48 9.33 -6.02 11.74
C PHE A 48 10.22 -4.77 11.62
N ASP A 49 11.48 -4.91 11.20
CA ASP A 49 12.39 -3.76 10.98
C ASP A 49 11.94 -2.84 9.84
N ASN A 50 11.08 -3.34 8.95
CA ASN A 50 10.44 -2.57 7.89
C ASN A 50 9.08 -1.97 8.31
N VAL A 51 8.78 -1.99 9.61
CA VAL A 51 7.60 -1.38 10.22
C VAL A 51 8.08 -0.30 11.20
N LEU A 52 7.90 0.96 10.83
CA LEU A 52 8.44 2.10 11.59
C LEU A 52 7.31 3.02 12.05
N PRO A 53 7.42 3.68 13.22
CA PRO A 53 6.52 4.77 13.56
C PRO A 53 6.69 5.90 12.52
N GLY A 54 5.59 6.48 12.07
CA GLY A 54 5.62 7.67 11.24
C GLY A 54 5.99 8.92 12.03
N GLY A 55 6.43 9.96 11.32
CA GLY A 55 6.96 11.19 11.92
C GLY A 55 5.92 12.03 12.68
N ASP A 56 4.64 11.70 12.59
CA ASP A 56 3.52 12.42 13.21
C ASP A 56 3.03 11.79 14.53
N ALA A 57 3.72 10.75 15.03
CA ALA A 57 3.35 9.96 16.22
C ALA A 57 1.98 9.28 16.18
N GLN A 58 1.26 9.33 15.05
CA GLN A 58 -0.09 8.77 14.87
C GLN A 58 -0.15 7.77 13.71
N SER A 59 0.94 7.58 12.97
CA SER A 59 1.01 6.69 11.82
C SER A 59 2.09 5.62 11.96
N VAL A 60 1.98 4.59 11.12
CA VAL A 60 2.97 3.52 10.96
C VAL A 60 3.32 3.44 9.48
N VAL A 61 4.62 3.38 9.19
CA VAL A 61 5.17 3.18 7.85
C VAL A 61 5.46 1.70 7.66
N LEU A 62 4.98 1.15 6.54
CA LEU A 62 5.22 -0.23 6.13
C LEU A 62 6.04 -0.23 4.84
N GLY A 63 7.15 -0.97 4.87
CA GLY A 63 8.21 -1.04 3.85
C GLY A 63 7.81 -0.76 2.39
N ARG A 64 7.48 -1.81 1.63
CA ARG A 64 7.30 -1.76 0.17
C ARG A 64 5.82 -1.59 -0.17
N LEU A 65 5.50 -0.62 -1.00
CA LEU A 65 4.15 -0.43 -1.53
C LEU A 65 3.92 -1.27 -2.79
N HIS A 66 2.87 -2.07 -2.79
CA HIS A 66 2.32 -2.80 -3.92
C HIS A 66 0.91 -2.29 -4.24
N VAL A 67 0.72 -1.71 -5.42
CA VAL A 67 -0.59 -1.18 -5.83
C VAL A 67 -1.18 -2.09 -6.90
N CYS A 68 -2.28 -2.76 -6.58
CA CYS A 68 -3.06 -3.58 -7.51
C CYS A 68 -4.14 -2.72 -8.15
N MET A 69 -4.02 -2.49 -9.46
CA MET A 69 -5.01 -1.79 -10.28
C MET A 69 -5.07 -2.42 -11.69
N ARG A 70 -5.99 -1.95 -12.55
CA ARG A 70 -6.04 -2.40 -13.96
C ARG A 70 -4.72 -2.08 -14.68
N VAL A 71 -4.39 -2.90 -15.68
CA VAL A 71 -3.11 -2.81 -16.41
C VAL A 71 -2.90 -1.45 -17.09
N ASP A 72 -3.92 -0.88 -17.76
CA ASP A 72 -3.76 0.39 -18.47
C ASP A 72 -3.41 1.55 -17.52
N PRO A 73 -4.14 1.77 -16.41
CA PRO A 73 -3.73 2.73 -15.38
C PRO A 73 -2.37 2.43 -14.74
N ALA A 74 -2.03 1.16 -14.50
CA ALA A 74 -0.75 0.79 -13.89
C ALA A 74 0.45 1.21 -14.74
N ILE A 75 0.37 1.04 -16.06
CA ILE A 75 1.41 1.45 -17.01
C ILE A 75 1.58 2.98 -16.99
N GLU A 76 0.48 3.72 -16.95
CA GLU A 76 0.50 5.19 -16.88
C GLU A 76 1.21 5.67 -15.61
N VAL A 77 0.80 5.14 -14.45
CA VAL A 77 1.38 5.47 -13.14
C VAL A 77 2.88 5.15 -13.09
N LEU A 78 3.27 3.95 -13.54
CA LEU A 78 4.69 3.54 -13.55
C LEU A 78 5.53 4.44 -14.45
N THR A 79 5.01 4.79 -15.62
CA THR A 79 5.68 5.69 -16.57
C THR A 79 5.89 7.07 -15.97
N TRP A 80 4.88 7.61 -15.28
CA TRP A 80 4.98 8.90 -14.61
C TRP A 80 5.99 8.87 -13.45
N LEU A 81 5.96 7.85 -12.59
CA LEU A 81 6.89 7.72 -11.45
C LEU A 81 8.35 7.65 -11.90
N ARG A 82 8.65 6.87 -12.96
CA ARG A 82 10.00 6.79 -13.54
C ARG A 82 10.50 8.14 -14.03
N LYS A 83 9.62 8.95 -14.64
CA LYS A 83 9.96 10.32 -15.07
C LYS A 83 10.29 11.22 -13.89
N GLN A 84 9.57 11.12 -12.77
CA GLN A 84 9.86 11.93 -11.59
C GLN A 84 11.17 11.53 -10.91
N ALA A 85 11.44 10.22 -10.77
CA ALA A 85 12.69 9.73 -10.21
C ALA A 85 13.91 10.25 -11.01
N HIS A 86 13.84 10.14 -12.34
CA HIS A 86 14.92 10.63 -13.21
C HIS A 86 15.16 12.15 -13.07
N ARG A 87 14.09 12.94 -12.89
CA ARG A 87 14.20 14.39 -12.64
C ARG A 87 14.78 14.72 -11.27
N ALA A 88 14.53 13.89 -10.26
CA ALA A 88 15.06 14.08 -8.91
C ALA A 88 16.57 13.78 -8.86
N ASP A 89 17.01 12.72 -9.54
CA ASP A 89 18.43 12.37 -9.64
C ASP A 89 19.22 13.42 -10.42
N ALA A 90 18.65 14.00 -11.48
CA ALA A 90 19.28 15.07 -12.26
C ALA A 90 19.44 16.40 -11.49
N ARG A 91 18.84 16.54 -10.30
CA ARG A 91 18.94 17.72 -9.44
C ARG A 91 19.90 17.53 -8.26
N ARG A 92 20.47 16.33 -8.09
CA ARG A 92 21.52 16.04 -7.11
C ARG A 92 22.90 16.20 -7.74
#